data_AF-A0A5C8J7C6-F1
#
_entry.id   AF-A0A5C8J7C6-F1
#
_cell.length_a   1.000
_cell.length_b   1.000
_cell.length_c   1.000
_cell.angle_alpha   90.00
_cell.angle_beta   90.00
_cell.angle_gamma   90.00
#
_symmetry.space_group_name_H-M   'P 1'
#
loop_
_entity.id
_entity.type
_entity.pdbx_description
1 polymer ?
#
loop_
_entity_poly.entity_id
_entity_poly.type
_entity_poly.pdbx_seq_one_letter_code
_entity_poly.pdbx_strand_id
1 'polypeptide(L)'
;MKHTHPTSFLRQVLLADGAMGLAVAAVHLLAGALLASWLALPSALLLGTGVFLLGWGVGLIWLGRADGLGAGAVWAVIGGNALWALAAITLLLGDVGAQANGWGRAYLVLHALIVVVFAELQWWGLRRSRAALALRPAGA
;
A
#
# COMPACT_ATOMS: atom_id res chain seq x y z
N MET A 1 -8.44 -18.34 -16.41
CA MET A 1 -8.47 -17.66 -15.08
C MET A 1 -9.78 -16.89 -14.99
N LYS A 2 -10.57 -17.02 -13.91
CA LYS A 2 -11.86 -16.29 -13.78
C LYS A 2 -11.58 -14.80 -13.52
N HIS A 3 -11.80 -13.95 -14.52
CA HIS A 3 -11.76 -12.50 -14.35
C HIS A 3 -12.99 -12.07 -13.54
N THR A 4 -12.77 -11.47 -12.37
CA THR A 4 -13.85 -10.84 -11.63
C THR A 4 -14.00 -9.41 -12.14
N HIS A 5 -15.23 -8.95 -12.42
CA HIS A 5 -15.47 -7.52 -12.55
C HIS A 5 -15.43 -6.94 -11.14
N PRO A 6 -14.35 -6.23 -10.76
CA PRO A 6 -14.25 -5.69 -9.41
C PRO A 6 -15.36 -4.68 -9.19
N THR A 7 -15.93 -4.69 -7.99
CA THR A 7 -16.84 -3.61 -7.56
C THR A 7 -16.12 -2.26 -7.67
N SER A 8 -16.88 -1.19 -7.91
CA SER A 8 -16.35 0.19 -7.93
C SER A 8 -15.54 0.50 -6.67
N PHE A 9 -15.97 -0.02 -5.52
CA PHE A 9 -15.26 0.09 -4.25
C PHE A 9 -13.83 -0.48 -4.28
N LEU A 10 -13.65 -1.73 -4.72
CA LEU A 10 -12.32 -2.35 -4.74
C LEU A 10 -11.36 -1.60 -5.69
N ARG A 11 -11.87 -1.15 -6.84
CA ARG A 11 -11.08 -0.30 -7.75
C ARG A 11 -10.66 1.01 -7.08
N GLN A 12 -11.59 1.71 -6.44
CA GLN A 12 -11.31 2.96 -5.75
C GLN A 12 -10.29 2.80 -4.63
N VAL A 13 -10.36 1.71 -3.86
CA VAL A 13 -9.37 1.42 -2.81
C VAL A 13 -7.98 1.19 -3.41
N LEU A 14 -7.84 0.43 -4.50
CA LEU A 14 -6.56 0.25 -5.18
C LEU A 14 -6.01 1.57 -5.73
N LEU A 15 -6.87 2.41 -6.31
CA LEU A 15 -6.47 3.71 -6.81
C LEU A 15 -6.03 4.65 -5.67
N ALA A 16 -6.74 4.64 -4.55
CA ALA A 16 -6.40 5.44 -3.38
C ALA A 16 -5.08 5.00 -2.74
N ASP A 17 -4.87 3.69 -2.60
CA ASP A 17 -3.60 3.11 -2.11
C ASP A 17 -2.44 3.51 -3.04
N GLY A 18 -2.62 3.31 -4.36
CA GLY A 18 -1.63 3.71 -5.36
C GLY A 18 -1.32 5.20 -5.33
N ALA A 19 -2.33 6.06 -5.26
CA ALA A 19 -2.15 7.50 -5.20
C ALA A 19 -1.44 7.96 -3.92
N MET A 20 -1.79 7.38 -2.77
CA MET A 20 -1.11 7.63 -1.51
C MET A 20 0.35 7.20 -1.58
N GLY A 21 0.63 6.00 -2.11
CA GLY A 21 1.99 5.51 -2.32
C GLY A 21 2.81 6.44 -3.22
N LEU A 22 2.24 6.94 -4.32
CA LEU A 22 2.90 7.91 -5.20
C LEU A 22 3.16 9.26 -4.51
N ALA A 23 2.21 9.75 -3.71
CA ALA A 23 2.39 10.99 -2.96
C ALA A 23 3.54 10.86 -1.95
N VAL A 24 3.57 9.75 -1.20
CA VAL A 24 4.65 9.47 -0.24
C VAL A 24 5.99 9.27 -0.97
N ALA A 25 5.99 8.57 -2.11
CA ALA A 25 7.17 8.42 -2.95
C ALA A 25 7.73 9.76 -3.40
N ALA A 26 6.88 10.68 -3.86
CA ALA A 26 7.30 12.02 -4.25
C ALA A 26 7.94 12.77 -3.09
N VAL A 27 7.34 12.72 -1.89
CA VAL A 27 7.93 13.32 -0.67
C VAL A 27 9.30 12.72 -0.36
N HIS A 28 9.42 11.39 -0.39
CA HIS A 28 10.67 10.68 -0.11
C HIS A 28 11.77 10.99 -1.12
N LEU A 29 11.44 11.05 -2.41
CA LEU A 29 12.42 11.26 -3.48
C LEU A 29 12.85 12.72 -3.59
N LEU A 30 11.93 13.67 -3.38
CA LEU A 30 12.19 15.10 -3.58
C LEU A 30 12.65 15.80 -2.29
N ALA A 31 12.14 15.38 -1.14
CA ALA A 31 12.38 16.01 0.15
C ALA A 31 12.98 15.05 1.19
N GLY A 32 13.42 13.85 0.78
CA GLY A 32 13.90 12.80 1.68
C GLY A 32 15.06 13.23 2.58
N ALA A 33 16.05 13.95 2.08
CA ALA A 33 17.19 14.40 2.90
C ALA A 33 16.75 15.36 4.03
N LEU A 34 15.85 16.29 3.72
CA LEU A 34 15.28 17.20 4.72
C LEU A 34 14.43 16.43 5.74
N LEU A 35 13.54 15.56 5.26
CA LEU A 35 12.67 14.74 6.10
C LEU A 35 13.48 13.80 7.01
N ALA A 36 14.55 13.20 6.50
CA ALA A 36 15.48 12.36 7.27
C ALA A 36 16.06 13.11 8.47
N SER A 37 16.52 14.36 8.26
CA SER A 37 17.05 15.19 9.34
C SER A 37 16.00 15.52 10.40
N TRP A 38 14.76 15.78 10.00
CA TRP A 38 13.66 16.12 10.92
C TRP A 38 13.18 14.92 11.72
N LEU A 39 13.18 13.73 11.12
CA LEU A 39 12.72 12.48 11.74
C LEU A 39 13.84 11.72 12.48
N ALA A 40 15.09 12.15 12.33
CA ALA A 40 16.28 11.38 12.70
C ALA A 40 16.26 9.96 12.12
N LEU A 41 15.91 9.85 10.84
CA LEU A 41 15.91 8.60 10.08
C LEU A 41 17.06 8.56 9.06
N PRO A 42 17.56 7.38 8.66
CA PRO A 42 18.59 7.30 7.63
C PRO A 42 18.09 7.85 6.27
N SER A 43 18.83 8.76 5.65
CA SER A 43 18.45 9.30 4.33
C SER A 43 18.34 8.23 3.25
N ALA A 44 19.20 7.21 3.30
CA ALA A 44 19.16 6.06 2.39
C ALA A 44 17.88 5.24 2.52
N LEU A 45 17.30 5.16 3.73
CA LEU A 45 16.02 4.49 3.95
C LEU A 45 14.92 5.22 3.17
N LEU A 46 14.83 6.55 3.30
CA LEU A 46 13.81 7.34 2.60
C LEU A 46 13.99 7.29 1.08
N LEU A 47 15.21 7.34 0.57
CA LEU A 47 15.46 7.16 -0.86
C LEU A 47 14.97 5.79 -1.35
N GLY A 48 15.35 4.71 -0.64
CA GLY A 48 14.96 3.35 -1.00
C GLY A 48 13.45 3.14 -0.96
N THR A 49 12.78 3.60 0.10
CA THR A 49 11.32 3.53 0.20
C THR A 49 10.63 4.40 -0.85
N GLY A 50 11.18 5.56 -1.19
CA GLY A 50 10.66 6.41 -2.26
C GLY A 50 10.67 5.73 -3.62
N VAL A 51 11.80 5.11 -4.00
CA VAL A 51 11.91 4.36 -5.27
C VAL A 51 10.95 3.18 -5.30
N PHE A 52 10.87 2.41 -4.21
CA PHE A 52 9.95 1.28 -4.12
C PHE A 52 8.48 1.74 -4.24
N LEU A 53 8.08 2.76 -3.48
CA LEU A 53 6.70 3.24 -3.45
C LEU A 53 6.28 3.87 -4.78
N LEU A 54 7.22 4.44 -5.53
CA LEU A 54 6.96 4.91 -6.88
C LEU A 54 6.51 3.75 -7.77
N GLY A 55 7.28 2.65 -7.79
CA GLY A 55 6.94 1.45 -8.57
C GLY A 55 5.65 0.79 -8.07
N TRP A 56 5.51 0.63 -6.75
CA TRP A 56 4.31 0.06 -6.13
C TRP A 56 3.06 0.87 -6.47
N GLY A 57 3.11 2.19 -6.28
CA GLY A 57 2.01 3.10 -6.55
C GLY A 57 1.57 3.08 -8.01
N VAL A 58 2.52 3.12 -8.96
CA VAL A 58 2.21 2.96 -10.39
C VAL A 58 1.52 1.63 -10.66
N GLY A 59 2.03 0.53 -10.09
CA GLY A 59 1.44 -0.80 -10.22
C GLY A 59 0.00 -0.87 -9.73
N LEU A 60 -0.29 -0.25 -8.58
CA LEU A 60 -1.66 -0.20 -8.03
C LEU A 60 -2.60 0.67 -8.85
N ILE A 61 -2.14 1.83 -9.36
CA ILE A 61 -2.94 2.66 -10.26
C ILE A 61 -3.28 1.90 -11.54
N TRP A 62 -2.30 1.21 -12.12
CA TRP A 62 -2.51 0.37 -13.30
C TRP A 62 -3.54 -0.73 -13.02
N LEU A 63 -3.40 -1.43 -11.89
CA LEU A 63 -4.29 -2.50 -11.48
C LEU A 63 -5.73 -2.01 -11.22
N GLY A 64 -5.90 -0.84 -10.59
CA GLY A 64 -7.21 -0.23 -10.33
C GLY A 64 -7.94 0.22 -11.60
N ARG A 65 -7.18 0.52 -12.68
CA ARG A 65 -7.72 0.91 -13.99
C ARG A 65 -8.03 -0.28 -14.90
N ALA A 66 -7.37 -1.42 -14.73
CA ALA A 66 -7.54 -2.61 -15.58
C ALA A 66 -9.02 -3.07 -15.67
N ASP A 67 -9.49 -3.49 -16.85
CA ASP A 67 -10.90 -3.85 -17.11
C ASP A 67 -11.40 -5.05 -16.29
N GLY A 68 -10.51 -6.00 -16.02
CA GLY A 68 -10.77 -7.17 -15.17
C GLY A 68 -9.68 -7.32 -14.12
N LEU A 69 -10.09 -7.62 -12.89
CA LEU A 69 -9.17 -7.79 -11.77
C LEU A 69 -9.21 -9.23 -11.30
N GLY A 70 -8.07 -9.92 -11.34
CA GLY A 70 -7.95 -11.28 -10.82
C GLY A 70 -7.86 -11.29 -9.29
N ALA A 71 -8.58 -12.20 -8.62
CA ALA A 71 -8.51 -12.32 -7.17
C ALA A 71 -7.08 -12.57 -6.64
N GLY A 72 -6.23 -13.26 -7.41
CA GLY A 72 -4.83 -13.48 -7.06
C GLY A 72 -4.01 -12.19 -7.01
N ALA A 73 -4.26 -11.24 -7.92
CA ALA A 73 -3.59 -9.95 -7.92
C ALA A 73 -3.95 -9.14 -6.66
N VAL A 74 -5.22 -9.16 -6.24
CA VAL A 74 -5.66 -8.48 -5.02
C VAL A 74 -5.01 -9.09 -3.78
N TRP A 75 -4.92 -10.42 -3.71
CA TRP A 75 -4.21 -11.10 -2.61
C TRP A 75 -2.72 -10.76 -2.59
N ALA A 76 -2.08 -10.61 -3.75
CA ALA A 76 -0.70 -10.15 -3.82
C ALA A 76 -0.53 -8.72 -3.28
N VAL A 77 -1.48 -7.82 -3.57
CA VAL A 77 -1.48 -6.46 -3.00
C VAL A 77 -1.65 -6.49 -1.48
N ILE A 78 -2.62 -7.26 -0.97
CA ILE A 78 -2.84 -7.44 0.48
C ILE A 78 -1.57 -7.99 1.15
N GLY A 79 -0.93 -9.00 0.54
CA GLY A 79 0.32 -9.58 1.03
C GLY A 79 1.48 -8.59 1.01
N GLY A 80 1.59 -7.76 -0.03
CA GLY A 80 2.58 -6.68 -0.11
C GLY A 80 2.38 -5.62 0.98
N ASN A 81 1.14 -5.21 1.23
CA ASN A 81 0.81 -4.29 2.31
C ASN A 81 1.12 -4.90 3.69
N ALA A 82 0.85 -6.18 3.90
CA ALA A 82 1.23 -6.89 5.12
C ALA A 82 2.76 -6.96 5.32
N LEU A 83 3.50 -7.26 4.25
CA LEU A 83 4.97 -7.28 4.29
C LEU A 83 5.54 -5.88 4.58
N TRP A 84 4.95 -4.84 3.99
CA TRP A 84 5.33 -3.46 4.26
C TRP A 84 5.08 -3.06 5.72
N ALA A 85 3.93 -3.45 6.28
CA ALA A 85 3.62 -3.24 7.69
C ALA A 85 4.67 -3.91 8.59
N LEU A 86 5.00 -5.17 8.30
CA LEU A 86 6.00 -5.91 9.04
C LEU A 86 7.39 -5.25 8.94
N ALA A 87 7.77 -4.77 7.76
CA ALA A 87 9.02 -4.03 7.57
C ALA A 87 9.04 -2.74 8.40
N ALA A 88 7.96 -1.96 8.39
CA ALA A 88 7.85 -0.73 9.19
C ALA A 88 7.92 -1.00 10.70
N ILE A 89 7.25 -2.06 11.17
CA ILE A 89 7.32 -2.51 12.57
C ILE A 89 8.72 -2.99 12.93
N THR A 90 9.38 -3.74 12.04
CA THR A 90 10.76 -4.22 12.25
C THR A 90 11.73 -3.04 12.37
N LEU A 91 11.59 -2.02 11.51
CA LEU A 91 12.37 -0.79 11.60
C LEU A 91 12.09 -0.04 12.91
N LEU A 92 10.82 0.04 13.34
CA LEU A 92 10.41 0.71 14.57
C LEU A 92 10.97 0.06 15.84
N LEU A 93 11.04 -1.28 15.86
CA LEU A 93 11.50 -2.05 17.02
C LEU A 93 13.01 -2.32 17.01
N GLY A 94 13.67 -2.14 15.87
CA GLY A 94 15.12 -2.29 15.71
C GLY A 94 15.91 -1.00 15.91
N ASP A 95 17.18 -1.03 15.50
CA ASP A 95 18.13 0.08 15.69
C ASP A 95 17.69 1.39 15.04
N VAL A 96 17.03 1.32 13.88
CA VAL A 96 16.51 2.50 13.18
C VAL A 96 15.50 3.24 14.06
N GLY A 97 14.55 2.52 14.65
CA GLY A 97 13.54 3.10 15.53
C GLY A 97 14.10 3.53 16.88
N ALA A 98 15.15 2.87 17.37
CA ALA A 98 15.86 3.27 18.59
C ALA A 98 16.62 4.60 18.42
N GLN A 99 17.15 4.87 17.23
CA GLN A 99 17.87 6.10 16.90
C GLN A 99 16.94 7.24 16.43
N ALA A 100 15.74 6.90 15.96
CA ALA A 100 14.73 7.87 15.54
C ALA A 100 14.21 8.70 16.73
N ASN A 101 13.90 9.97 16.45
CA ASN A 101 13.22 10.81 17.43
C ASN A 101 11.71 10.46 17.52
N GLY A 102 10.97 11.15 18.39
CA GLY A 102 9.53 10.90 18.57
C GLY A 102 8.73 10.99 17.27
N TRP A 103 9.08 11.93 16.38
CA TRP A 103 8.43 12.09 15.08
C TRP A 103 8.79 10.97 14.11
N GLY A 104 10.05 10.54 14.05
CA GLY A 104 10.48 9.43 13.22
C GLY A 104 9.81 8.11 13.60
N ARG A 105 9.67 7.85 14.91
CA ARG A 105 8.92 6.68 15.41
C ARG A 105 7.44 6.76 15.05
N ALA A 106 6.81 7.92 15.24
CA ALA A 106 5.42 8.14 14.83
C ALA A 106 5.22 7.96 13.31
N TYR A 107 6.21 8.38 12.51
CA TYR A 107 6.20 8.20 11.06
C TYR A 107 6.22 6.72 10.65
N LEU A 108 7.06 5.90 11.29
CA LEU A 108 7.10 4.45 11.05
C LEU A 108 5.78 3.77 11.46
N VAL A 109 5.20 4.18 12.61
CA VAL A 109 3.87 3.70 13.03
C VAL A 109 2.80 4.07 12.00
N LEU A 110 2.81 5.31 11.50
CA LEU A 110 1.85 5.77 10.51
C LEU A 110 1.93 4.94 9.21
N HIS A 111 3.15 4.63 8.75
CA HIS A 111 3.35 3.72 7.61
C HIS A 111 2.71 2.36 7.84
N ALA A 112 2.92 1.75 9.02
CA ALA A 112 2.34 0.45 9.35
C ALA A 112 0.80 0.50 9.40
N LEU A 113 0.23 1.51 10.07
CA LEU A 113 -1.22 1.64 10.22
C LEU A 113 -1.92 1.88 8.87
N ILE A 114 -1.40 2.78 8.04
CA ILE A 114 -2.03 3.13 6.76
C ILE A 114 -2.11 1.90 5.85
N VAL A 115 -1.04 1.12 5.72
CA VAL A 115 -1.06 -0.05 4.84
C VAL A 115 -1.93 -1.17 5.39
N VAL A 116 -2.06 -1.31 6.71
CA VAL A 116 -3.01 -2.25 7.33
C VAL A 116 -4.45 -1.86 7.00
N VAL A 117 -4.79 -0.56 7.10
CA VAL A 117 -6.11 -0.06 6.69
C VAL A 117 -6.37 -0.36 5.21
N PHE A 118 -5.42 -0.12 4.31
CA PHE A 118 -5.59 -0.46 2.90
C PHE A 118 -5.75 -1.96 2.68
N ALA A 119 -4.95 -2.79 3.35
CA ALA A 119 -5.07 -4.26 3.27
C ALA A 119 -6.46 -4.74 3.70
N GLU A 120 -7.01 -4.20 4.79
CA GLU A 120 -8.36 -4.51 5.23
C GLU A 120 -9.40 -4.08 4.19
N LEU A 121 -9.35 -2.83 3.71
CA LEU A 121 -10.28 -2.32 2.71
C LEU A 121 -10.25 -3.15 1.42
N GLN A 122 -9.06 -3.58 0.98
CA GLN A 122 -8.88 -4.46 -0.19
C GLN A 122 -9.50 -5.85 0.06
N TRP A 123 -9.30 -6.41 1.25
CA TRP A 123 -9.91 -7.69 1.63
C TRP A 123 -11.45 -7.61 1.63
N TRP A 124 -12.02 -6.56 2.22
CA TRP A 124 -13.45 -6.30 2.19
C TRP A 124 -13.96 -6.12 0.76
N GLY A 125 -13.25 -5.36 -0.08
CA GLY A 125 -13.59 -5.16 -1.48
C GLY A 125 -13.54 -6.46 -2.30
N LEU A 126 -12.59 -7.34 -2.02
CA LEU A 126 -12.47 -8.65 -2.65
C LEU A 126 -13.64 -9.57 -2.25
N ARG A 127 -14.00 -9.62 -0.97
CA ARG A 127 -15.15 -10.40 -0.48
C ARG A 127 -16.46 -9.95 -1.13
N ARG A 128 -16.69 -8.63 -1.21
CA ARG A 128 -17.88 -8.06 -1.86
C ARG A 128 -17.91 -8.39 -3.36
N SER A 129 -16.77 -8.29 -4.05
CA SER A 129 -16.68 -8.61 -5.48
C SER A 129 -16.97 -10.09 -5.74
N ARG A 130 -16.47 -11.00 -4.89
CA ARG A 130 -16.78 -12.44 -4.99
C ARG A 130 -18.27 -12.74 -4.76
N ALA A 131 -18.89 -12.11 -3.76
CA ALA A 131 -20.32 -12.27 -3.50
C ALA A 131 -21.18 -11.78 -4.68
N ALA A 132 -20.84 -10.63 -5.26
CA ALA A 132 -21.54 -10.09 -6.44
C ALA A 132 -21.46 -11.02 -7.65
N LEU A 133 -20.30 -11.67 -7.89
CA LEU A 133 -20.18 -12.67 -8.94
C LEU A 133 -21.03 -13.92 -8.69
N ALA A 134 -21.15 -14.37 -7.44
CA ALA A 134 -21.95 -15.56 -7.10
C ALA A 134 -23.46 -15.34 -7.29
N LEU A 135 -23.93 -14.09 -7.20
CA LEU A 135 -25.33 -13.71 -7.39
C LEU A 135 -25.71 -13.50 -8.87
N ARG A 136 -24.75 -13.52 -9.80
CA ARG A 136 -25.03 -13.37 -11.23
C ARG A 136 -25.60 -14.68 -11.78
N PRO A 137 -26.87 -14.73 -12.24
CA PRO A 137 -27.47 -15.98 -12.71
C PRO A 137 -26.71 -16.54 -13.90
N ALA A 138 -26.60 -17.87 -13.96
CA ALA A 138 -25.93 -18.59 -15.03
C ALA A 138 -26.73 -18.48 -16.33
N GLY A 139 -26.57 -17.38 -17.07
CA GLY A 139 -27.26 -17.16 -18.34
C GLY A 139 -27.30 -15.73 -18.88
N ALA A 140 -26.53 -14.79 -18.31
CA ALA A 140 -26.45 -13.40 -18.78
C ALA A 140 -25.03 -13.03 -19.24
#